data_AF-A0A3P6EJG4-F1
#
_entry.id   AF-A0A3P6EJG4-F1
#
_cell.length_a   1.000
_cell.length_b   1.000
_cell.length_c   1.000
_cell.angle_alpha   90.00
_cell.angle_beta   90.00
_cell.angle_gamma   90.00
#
_symmetry.space_group_name_H-M   'P 1'
#
loop_
_entity.id
_entity.type
_entity.pdbx_description
1 polymer ?
#
loop_
_entity_poly.entity_id
_entity_poly.type
_entity_poly.pdbx_seq_one_letter_code
_entity_poly.pdbx_strand_id
1 'polypeptide(L)'
;MDTRKTTMMIEMNKQIEDLRPSQTQQTEVIQKELRGKIDELKAMMEKYFANTPPPTMQHEGSSGLTSAEKSNELDPLDRALGNELYDEHLSDLISLKQENDSIDIYLQKFDCAMTRLTLPPEHALSIFLTSMNQHLALHVRQFNVTIVTTAARIAKLHELSLHHTPTKPSLFFQPLPGEKFTASIQNSTRYKHTSNT
;
A
#
# COMPACT_ATOMS: atom_id res chain seq x y z
N MET A 1 41.30 -32.24 -1.11
CA MET A 1 39.86 -32.43 -1.24
C MET A 1 39.26 -32.23 0.15
N ASP A 2 38.57 -31.11 0.37
CA ASP A 2 38.20 -30.64 1.72
C ASP A 2 36.98 -31.37 2.30
N THR A 3 37.23 -32.54 2.87
CA THR A 3 36.22 -33.40 3.50
C THR A 3 35.35 -32.66 4.53
N ARG A 4 35.92 -31.68 5.24
CA ARG A 4 35.19 -30.86 6.23
C ARG A 4 34.09 -30.01 5.60
N LYS A 5 34.32 -29.45 4.42
CA LYS A 5 33.33 -28.63 3.70
C LYS A 5 32.16 -29.49 3.22
N THR A 6 32.46 -30.70 2.76
CA THR A 6 31.45 -31.67 2.33
C THR A 6 30.57 -32.11 3.51
N THR A 7 31.16 -32.40 4.68
CA THR A 7 30.40 -32.77 5.88
C THR A 7 29.45 -31.65 6.34
N MET A 8 29.93 -30.40 6.38
CA MET A 8 29.08 -29.25 6.77
C MET A 8 27.91 -29.04 5.81
N MET A 9 28.12 -29.20 4.50
CA MET A 9 27.05 -29.05 3.51
C MET A 9 25.98 -30.14 3.66
N ILE A 10 26.38 -31.37 3.96
CA ILE A 10 25.46 -32.48 4.22
C ILE A 10 24.63 -32.21 5.48
N GLU A 11 25.26 -31.70 6.54
CA GLU A 11 24.57 -31.35 7.79
C GLU A 11 23.55 -30.21 7.59
N MET A 12 23.91 -29.16 6.85
CA MET A 12 22.99 -28.08 6.51
C MET A 12 21.81 -28.57 5.68
N ASN A 13 22.05 -29.41 4.67
CA ASN A 13 20.98 -30.00 3.87
C ASN A 13 20.04 -30.86 4.73
N LYS A 14 20.58 -31.62 5.69
CA LYS A 14 19.76 -32.37 6.63
C LYS A 14 18.86 -31.47 7.47
N GLN A 15 19.37 -30.35 7.97
CA GLN A 15 18.55 -29.38 8.73
C GLN A 15 17.42 -28.78 7.87
N ILE A 16 17.69 -28.48 6.59
CA ILE A 16 16.68 -27.97 5.66
C ILE A 16 15.56 -29.00 5.44
N GLU A 17 15.93 -30.27 5.24
CA GLU A 17 14.96 -31.35 5.08
C GLU A 17 14.14 -31.60 6.35
N ASP A 18 14.71 -31.44 7.55
CA ASP A 18 13.98 -31.57 8.82
C ASP A 18 13.03 -30.37 9.07
N LEU A 19 13.34 -29.17 8.56
CA LEU A 19 12.51 -27.97 8.70
C LEU A 19 11.26 -28.00 7.81
N ARG A 20 11.34 -28.63 6.63
CA ARG A 20 10.26 -28.68 5.64
C ARG A 20 8.97 -29.31 6.20
N PRO A 21 8.99 -30.51 6.82
CA PRO A 21 7.81 -31.12 7.42
C PRO A 21 7.15 -30.27 8.51
N SER A 22 7.95 -29.61 9.35
CA SER A 22 7.45 -28.75 10.43
C SER A 22 6.64 -27.57 9.88
N GLN A 23 7.13 -26.91 8.83
CA GLN A 23 6.39 -25.82 8.18
C GLN A 23 5.08 -26.31 7.52
N THR A 24 5.12 -27.45 6.85
CA THR A 24 3.93 -28.06 6.23
C THR A 24 2.88 -28.39 7.28
N GLN A 25 3.30 -29.05 8.38
CA GLN A 25 2.40 -29.43 9.46
C GLN A 25 1.76 -28.22 10.13
N GLN A 26 2.53 -27.16 10.41
CA GLN A 26 1.98 -25.92 10.98
C GLN A 26 0.95 -25.28 10.05
N THR A 27 1.22 -25.28 8.74
CA THR A 27 0.30 -24.71 7.74
C THR A 27 -1.02 -25.50 7.71
N GLU A 28 -0.96 -26.83 7.76
CA GLU A 28 -2.15 -27.69 7.80
C GLU A 28 -2.99 -27.47 9.06
N VAL A 29 -2.34 -27.32 10.23
CA VAL A 29 -3.02 -27.04 11.49
C VAL A 29 -3.78 -25.71 11.41
N ILE A 30 -3.12 -24.65 10.92
CA ILE A 30 -3.73 -23.33 10.76
C ILE A 30 -4.90 -23.39 9.78
N GLN A 31 -4.74 -24.07 8.64
CA GLN A 31 -5.82 -24.22 7.66
C GLN A 31 -7.03 -24.95 8.23
N LYS A 32 -6.81 -26.01 9.02
CA LYS A 32 -7.87 -26.78 9.65
C LYS A 32 -8.62 -25.96 10.71
N GLU A 33 -7.89 -25.21 11.53
CA GLU A 33 -8.47 -24.33 12.54
C GLU A 33 -9.32 -23.22 11.91
N LEU A 34 -8.79 -22.55 10.88
CA LEU A 34 -9.52 -21.50 10.16
C LEU A 34 -10.79 -22.02 9.51
N ARG A 35 -10.74 -23.22 8.90
CA ARG A 35 -11.92 -23.87 8.32
C ARG A 35 -13.00 -24.11 9.38
N GLY A 36 -12.63 -24.62 10.55
CA GLY A 36 -13.57 -24.84 11.66
C GLY A 36 -14.26 -23.55 12.12
N LYS A 37 -13.48 -22.46 12.27
CA LYS A 37 -14.03 -21.14 12.65
C LYS A 37 -14.99 -20.58 11.59
N ILE A 38 -14.71 -20.80 10.31
CA ILE A 38 -15.61 -20.39 9.22
C ILE A 38 -16.93 -21.16 9.29
N ASP A 39 -16.87 -22.47 9.51
CA ASP A 39 -18.07 -23.32 9.62
C ASP A 39 -18.94 -22.92 10.84
N GLU A 40 -18.31 -22.61 11.97
CA GLU A 40 -18.99 -22.11 13.17
C GLU A 40 -19.69 -20.76 12.94
N LEU A 41 -18.99 -19.80 12.32
CA LEU A 41 -19.57 -18.50 11.99
C LEU A 41 -20.76 -18.64 11.03
N LYS A 42 -20.64 -19.52 10.04
CA LYS A 42 -21.71 -19.82 9.10
C LYS A 42 -22.95 -20.36 9.81
N ALA A 43 -22.77 -21.31 10.73
CA ALA A 43 -23.87 -21.87 11.52
C ALA A 43 -24.55 -20.80 12.40
N MET A 44 -23.77 -19.89 12.99
CA MET A 44 -24.29 -18.78 13.78
C MET A 44 -25.13 -17.84 12.91
N MET A 45 -24.62 -17.43 11.74
CA MET A 45 -25.36 -16.56 10.81
C MET A 45 -26.67 -17.21 10.35
N GLU A 46 -26.64 -18.49 9.97
CA GLU A 46 -27.83 -19.23 9.56
C GLU A 46 -28.88 -19.27 10.67
N LYS A 47 -28.46 -19.46 11.93
CA LYS A 47 -29.35 -19.38 13.09
C LYS A 47 -29.91 -17.97 13.30
N TYR A 48 -29.14 -16.92 13.07
CA TYR A 48 -29.65 -15.55 13.14
C TYR A 48 -30.76 -15.33 12.10
N PHE A 49 -30.53 -15.67 10.84
CA PHE A 49 -31.52 -15.46 9.78
C PHE A 49 -32.74 -16.38 9.88
N ALA A 50 -32.59 -17.60 10.41
CA ALA A 50 -33.72 -18.51 10.62
C ALA A 50 -34.70 -18.05 11.72
N ASN A 51 -34.26 -17.16 12.63
CA ASN A 51 -35.06 -16.70 13.77
C ASN A 51 -35.59 -15.26 13.61
N THR A 52 -35.28 -14.56 12.51
CA THR A 52 -35.77 -13.19 12.27
C THR A 52 -37.10 -13.24 11.51
N PRO A 53 -38.21 -12.70 12.03
CA PRO A 53 -39.43 -12.54 11.23
C PRO A 53 -39.14 -11.62 10.02
N PRO A 54 -39.78 -11.85 8.86
CA PRO A 54 -39.50 -11.07 7.65
C PRO A 54 -39.78 -9.58 7.89
N PRO A 55 -38.98 -8.67 7.31
CA PRO A 55 -39.26 -7.25 7.39
C PRO A 55 -40.60 -6.95 6.71
N THR A 56 -41.55 -6.41 7.48
CA THR A 56 -42.81 -5.88 6.97
C THR A 56 -42.49 -4.73 6.03
N MET A 57 -42.63 -4.96 4.72
CA MET A 57 -42.52 -3.91 3.72
C MET A 57 -43.70 -2.94 3.88
N GLN A 58 -43.49 -1.79 4.53
CA GLN A 58 -44.41 -0.67 4.44
C GLN A 58 -44.13 0.09 3.13
N HIS A 59 -44.93 -0.25 2.13
CA HIS A 59 -45.07 0.47 0.88
C HIS A 59 -46.21 1.49 1.04
N GLU A 60 -45.87 2.75 1.29
CA GLU A 60 -46.73 3.90 0.99
C GLU A 60 -45.97 4.69 -0.09
N GLY A 61 -46.43 4.82 -1.34
CA GLY A 61 -47.81 4.95 -1.77
C GLY A 61 -48.10 6.41 -2.10
N SER A 62 -47.46 6.90 -3.16
CA SER A 62 -48.00 7.85 -4.15
C SER A 62 -49.01 8.91 -3.66
N SER A 63 -48.60 10.17 -3.72
CA SER A 63 -49.51 11.28 -4.05
C SER A 63 -48.84 12.18 -5.07
N GLY A 64 -49.25 12.07 -6.33
CA GLY A 64 -49.12 13.18 -7.27
C GLY A 64 -50.17 14.23 -6.94
N LEU A 65 -49.87 15.50 -7.24
CA LEU A 65 -50.75 16.48 -7.90
C LEU A 65 -50.05 17.86 -7.97
N THR A 66 -50.00 18.37 -9.22
CA THR A 66 -50.18 19.77 -9.67
C THR A 66 -49.18 20.90 -9.38
N SER A 67 -48.66 21.43 -10.49
CA SER A 67 -48.55 22.84 -10.90
C SER A 67 -48.05 23.94 -9.95
N ALA A 68 -47.04 24.63 -10.51
CA ALA A 68 -46.84 26.08 -10.53
C ALA A 68 -46.32 26.78 -9.27
N GLU A 69 -45.19 27.46 -9.51
CA GLU A 69 -44.76 28.73 -8.91
C GLU A 69 -44.64 28.78 -7.38
N LYS A 70 -43.40 28.70 -6.89
CA LYS A 70 -42.83 29.81 -6.13
C LYS A 70 -41.32 29.70 -6.04
N SER A 71 -40.66 30.79 -6.41
CA SER A 71 -39.27 31.10 -6.12
C SER A 71 -38.99 30.90 -4.63
N ASN A 72 -38.28 29.82 -4.30
CA ASN A 72 -37.58 29.73 -3.02
C ASN A 72 -36.14 30.16 -3.29
N GLU A 73 -35.92 31.44 -3.00
CA GLU A 73 -34.63 32.02 -2.67
C GLU A 73 -33.94 31.11 -1.65
N LEU A 74 -33.04 30.27 -2.16
CA LEU A 74 -32.15 29.46 -1.34
C LEU A 74 -31.13 30.41 -0.72
N ASP A 75 -31.16 30.49 0.61
CA ASP A 75 -30.24 31.25 1.43
C ASP A 75 -28.77 31.01 0.97
N PRO A 76 -27.97 32.05 0.66
CA PRO A 76 -26.60 31.90 0.16
C PRO A 76 -25.64 31.21 1.14
N LEU A 77 -26.01 31.06 2.41
CA LEU A 77 -25.15 30.53 3.46
C LEU A 77 -25.04 29.00 3.47
N ASP A 78 -26.02 28.27 2.90
CA ASP A 78 -26.04 26.80 2.98
C ASP A 78 -25.20 26.14 1.86
N ARG A 79 -24.97 26.85 0.75
CA ARG A 79 -24.09 26.38 -0.33
C ARG A 79 -22.60 26.56 -0.01
N ALA A 80 -22.25 27.44 0.93
CA ALA A 80 -20.87 27.68 1.36
C ALA A 80 -20.38 26.62 2.36
N LEU A 81 -21.22 26.22 3.32
CA LEU A 81 -20.86 25.25 4.36
C LEU A 81 -20.58 23.84 3.80
N GLY A 82 -21.20 23.46 2.69
CA GLY A 82 -20.91 22.18 2.03
C GLY A 82 -19.50 22.13 1.45
N ASN A 83 -19.08 23.17 0.72
CA ASN A 83 -17.78 23.16 0.03
C ASN A 83 -16.60 23.31 0.99
N GLU A 84 -16.74 24.11 2.04
CA GLU A 84 -15.66 24.36 3.01
C GLU A 84 -15.30 23.10 3.81
N LEU A 85 -16.29 22.28 4.18
CA LEU A 85 -16.07 21.00 4.88
C LEU A 85 -15.38 19.94 4.01
N TYR A 86 -15.75 19.85 2.72
CA TYR A 86 -15.08 18.91 1.81
C TYR A 86 -13.64 19.31 1.53
N ASP A 87 -13.36 20.61 1.43
CA ASP A 87 -12.01 21.11 1.18
C ASP A 87 -11.10 20.85 2.39
N GLU A 88 -11.61 21.00 3.61
CA GLU A 88 -10.87 20.63 4.83
C GLU A 88 -10.56 19.13 4.89
N HIS A 89 -11.53 18.26 4.61
CA HIS A 89 -11.31 16.81 4.64
C HIS A 89 -10.36 16.34 3.53
N LEU A 90 -10.47 16.93 2.34
CA LEU A 90 -9.55 16.65 1.24
C LEU A 90 -8.14 17.17 1.57
N SER A 91 -8.03 18.31 2.25
CA SER A 91 -6.76 18.86 2.72
C SER A 91 -6.08 17.93 3.72
N ASP A 92 -6.82 17.33 4.64
CA ASP A 92 -6.30 16.30 5.56
C ASP A 92 -5.74 15.10 4.79
N LEU A 93 -6.46 14.65 3.75
CA LEU A 93 -6.05 13.51 2.91
C LEU A 93 -4.80 13.82 2.07
N ILE A 94 -4.72 15.02 1.50
CA ILE A 94 -3.57 15.46 0.69
C ILE A 94 -2.33 15.70 1.56
N SER A 95 -2.53 16.21 2.78
CA SER A 95 -1.46 16.46 3.74
C SER A 95 -0.90 15.18 4.35
N LEU A 96 -1.67 14.08 4.31
CA LEU A 96 -1.25 12.77 4.80
C LEU A 96 -0.14 12.18 3.93
N LYS A 97 1.10 12.25 4.40
CA LYS A 97 2.28 11.63 3.78
C LYS A 97 2.69 10.36 4.51
N GLN A 98 3.25 9.40 3.76
CA GLN A 98 3.83 8.20 4.37
C GLN A 98 5.08 8.54 5.20
N GLU A 99 5.95 9.42 4.70
CA GLU A 99 7.25 9.77 5.31
C GLU A 99 8.03 8.56 5.86
N ASN A 100 8.01 8.38 7.19
CA ASN A 100 8.71 7.31 7.91
C ASN A 100 7.78 6.19 8.41
N ASP A 101 6.48 6.30 8.20
CA ASP A 101 5.52 5.28 8.60
C ASP A 101 5.62 4.06 7.69
N SER A 102 5.40 2.87 8.28
CA SER A 102 5.23 1.66 7.49
C SER A 102 3.96 1.75 6.64
N ILE A 103 3.93 1.00 5.55
CA ILE A 103 2.78 0.99 4.63
C ILE A 103 1.46 0.66 5.35
N ASP A 104 1.48 -0.21 6.36
CA ASP A 104 0.26 -0.59 7.09
C ASP A 104 -0.27 0.57 7.95
N ILE A 105 0.61 1.31 8.62
CA ILE A 105 0.25 2.49 9.42
C ILE A 105 -0.28 3.59 8.50
N TYR A 106 0.39 3.82 7.36
CA TYR A 106 -0.03 4.79 6.36
C TYR A 106 -1.41 4.44 5.78
N LEU A 107 -1.64 3.19 5.40
CA LEU A 107 -2.94 2.72 4.91
C LEU A 107 -4.05 2.93 5.94
N GLN A 108 -3.80 2.60 7.21
CA GLN A 108 -4.78 2.81 8.27
C GLN A 108 -5.15 4.29 8.44
N LYS A 109 -4.17 5.20 8.39
CA LYS A 109 -4.42 6.65 8.45
C LYS A 109 -5.19 7.14 7.22
N PHE A 110 -4.87 6.60 6.04
CA PHE A 110 -5.54 6.92 4.79
C PHE A 110 -7.00 6.47 4.82
N ASP A 111 -7.27 5.24 5.25
CA ASP A 111 -8.63 4.70 5.41
C ASP A 111 -9.43 5.52 6.42
N CYS A 112 -8.79 5.94 7.52
CA CYS A 112 -9.42 6.82 8.51
C CYS A 112 -9.83 8.17 7.90
N ALA A 113 -8.95 8.83 7.14
CA ALA A 113 -9.27 10.07 6.45
C ALA A 113 -10.38 9.88 5.39
N MET A 114 -10.39 8.74 4.71
CA MET A 114 -11.41 8.36 3.73
C MET A 114 -12.79 8.09 4.35
N THR A 115 -12.93 7.83 5.66
CA THR A 115 -14.26 7.60 6.28
C THR A 115 -15.20 8.80 6.17
N ARG A 116 -14.64 10.00 6.05
CA ARG A 116 -15.39 11.27 5.96
C ARG A 116 -15.55 11.76 4.51
N LEU A 117 -14.97 11.04 3.54
CA LEU A 117 -14.88 11.43 2.13
C LEU A 117 -15.40 10.31 1.23
N THR A 118 -16.26 10.65 0.29
CA THR A 118 -16.63 9.72 -0.79
C THR A 118 -15.91 10.12 -2.07
N LEU A 119 -14.78 9.47 -2.36
CA LEU A 119 -14.02 9.69 -3.60
C LEU A 119 -14.09 8.46 -4.52
N PRO A 120 -14.12 8.66 -5.85
CA PRO A 120 -13.92 7.59 -6.80
C PRO A 120 -12.62 6.81 -6.53
N PRO A 121 -12.62 5.47 -6.68
CA PRO A 121 -11.45 4.64 -6.40
C PRO A 121 -10.18 5.07 -7.15
N GLU A 122 -10.31 5.55 -8.38
CA GLU A 122 -9.19 6.04 -9.19
C GLU A 122 -8.53 7.28 -8.60
N HIS A 123 -9.35 8.21 -8.07
CA HIS A 123 -8.84 9.43 -7.43
C HIS A 123 -8.21 9.11 -6.08
N ALA A 124 -8.85 8.26 -5.27
CA ALA A 124 -8.26 7.79 -4.02
C ALA A 124 -6.90 7.10 -4.26
N LEU A 125 -6.80 6.26 -5.28
CA LEU A 125 -5.54 5.62 -5.67
C LEU A 125 -4.49 6.63 -6.12
N SER A 126 -4.87 7.63 -6.93
CA SER A 126 -3.94 8.66 -7.38
C SER A 126 -3.39 9.47 -6.20
N ILE A 127 -4.25 9.85 -5.25
CA ILE A 127 -3.83 10.60 -4.04
C ILE A 127 -2.92 9.71 -3.18
N PHE A 128 -3.34 8.46 -2.92
CA PHE A 128 -2.56 7.50 -2.16
C PHE A 128 -1.14 7.31 -2.73
N LEU A 129 -1.02 7.09 -4.04
CA LEU A 129 0.29 6.91 -4.69
C LEU A 129 1.13 8.18 -4.75
N THR A 130 0.50 9.36 -4.73
CA THR A 130 1.21 10.64 -4.75
C THR A 130 1.81 10.97 -3.39
N SER A 131 1.12 10.60 -2.31
CA SER A 131 1.55 10.87 -0.93
C SER A 131 2.35 9.73 -0.29
N MET A 132 2.48 8.60 -0.97
CA MET A 132 3.33 7.47 -0.60
C MET A 132 4.81 7.73 -0.93
N ASN A 133 5.72 6.95 -0.34
CA ASN A 133 7.14 7.00 -0.68
C ASN A 133 7.35 6.78 -2.18
N GLN A 134 8.07 7.70 -2.83
CA GLN A 134 8.26 7.71 -4.28
C GLN A 134 8.85 6.39 -4.81
N HIS A 135 9.79 5.78 -4.08
CA HIS A 135 10.41 4.53 -4.51
C HIS A 135 9.39 3.39 -4.54
N LEU A 136 8.53 3.30 -3.52
CA LEU A 136 7.44 2.32 -3.48
C LEU A 136 6.38 2.64 -4.54
N ALA A 137 6.02 3.92 -4.72
CA ALA A 137 5.01 4.35 -5.67
C ALA A 137 5.39 4.00 -7.12
N LEU A 138 6.67 4.18 -7.49
CA LEU A 138 7.18 3.79 -8.80
C LEU A 138 7.02 2.28 -9.05
N HIS A 139 7.32 1.46 -8.05
CA HIS A 139 7.14 0.01 -8.17
C HIS A 139 5.68 -0.39 -8.27
N VAL A 140 4.79 0.19 -7.44
CA VAL A 140 3.36 -0.10 -7.51
C VAL A 140 2.76 0.26 -8.87
N ARG A 141 3.20 1.37 -9.50
CA ARG A 141 2.75 1.80 -10.83
C ARG A 141 3.07 0.78 -11.94
N GLN A 142 4.04 -0.12 -11.73
CA GLN A 142 4.35 -1.18 -12.70
C GLN A 142 3.23 -2.24 -12.81
N PHE A 143 2.31 -2.28 -11.84
CA PHE A 143 1.34 -3.39 -11.69
C PHE A 143 -0.10 -3.06 -12.11
N ASN A 144 -0.35 -2.00 -12.89
CA ASN A 144 -1.70 -1.64 -13.40
C ASN A 144 -2.81 -1.75 -12.34
N VAL A 145 -2.54 -1.24 -11.14
CA VAL A 145 -3.42 -1.39 -9.99
C VAL A 145 -4.63 -0.47 -10.11
N THR A 146 -5.82 -0.96 -9.75
CA THR A 146 -7.09 -0.20 -9.82
C THR A 146 -7.66 0.17 -8.44
N ILE A 147 -7.14 -0.42 -7.36
CA ILE A 147 -7.65 -0.21 -5.99
C ILE A 147 -6.51 0.02 -4.98
N VAL A 148 -6.76 0.89 -4.00
CA VAL A 148 -5.79 1.29 -2.96
C VAL A 148 -5.26 0.10 -2.16
N THR A 149 -6.13 -0.85 -1.81
CA THR A 149 -5.76 -2.02 -1.01
C THR A 149 -4.75 -2.93 -1.72
N THR A 150 -4.90 -3.14 -3.03
CA THR A 150 -3.93 -3.88 -3.84
C THR A 150 -2.61 -3.11 -3.96
N ALA A 151 -2.67 -1.79 -4.11
CA ALA A 151 -1.49 -0.93 -4.18
C ALA A 151 -0.67 -1.03 -2.88
N ALA A 152 -1.35 -0.97 -1.73
CA ALA A 152 -0.72 -1.13 -0.42
C ALA A 152 -0.06 -2.50 -0.26
N ARG A 153 -0.69 -3.59 -0.72
CA ARG A 153 -0.09 -4.95 -0.65
C ARG A 153 1.19 -5.06 -1.47
N ILE A 154 1.21 -4.48 -2.68
CA ILE A 154 2.40 -4.46 -3.54
C ILE A 154 3.49 -3.59 -2.90
N ALA A 155 3.13 -2.41 -2.39
CA ALA A 155 4.07 -1.55 -1.67
C ALA A 155 4.67 -2.27 -0.45
N LYS A 156 3.84 -3.01 0.30
CA LYS A 156 4.27 -3.80 1.46
C LYS A 156 5.26 -4.89 1.08
N LEU A 157 5.00 -5.60 -0.03
CA LEU A 157 5.93 -6.61 -0.54
C LEU A 157 7.30 -5.98 -0.88
N HIS A 158 7.29 -4.81 -1.51
CA HIS A 158 8.52 -4.08 -1.83
C HIS A 158 9.23 -3.54 -0.57
N GLU A 159 8.49 -3.02 0.42
CA GLU A 159 9.02 -2.59 1.71
C GLU A 159 9.76 -3.76 2.39
N LEU A 160 9.13 -4.94 2.49
CA LEU A 160 9.76 -6.15 3.03
C LEU A 160 10.98 -6.58 2.21
N SER A 161 10.90 -6.51 0.88
CA SER A 161 12.02 -6.87 0.02
C SER A 161 13.25 -5.99 0.28
N LEU A 162 13.08 -4.70 0.57
CA LEU A 162 14.20 -3.81 0.87
C LEU A 162 14.93 -4.23 2.16
N HIS A 163 14.18 -4.61 3.19
CA HIS A 163 14.74 -5.10 4.46
C HIS A 163 15.43 -6.45 4.33
N HIS A 164 15.06 -7.27 3.34
CA HIS A 164 15.62 -8.60 3.11
C HIS A 164 16.68 -8.67 2.01
N THR A 165 16.99 -7.57 1.32
CA THR A 165 18.17 -7.59 0.43
C THR A 165 19.42 -7.77 1.29
N PRO A 166 20.19 -8.86 1.10
CA PRO A 166 21.51 -8.95 1.72
C PRO A 166 22.28 -7.74 1.22
N THR A 167 22.81 -6.94 2.13
CA THR A 167 23.70 -5.82 1.84
C THR A 167 24.73 -6.30 0.83
N LYS A 168 24.57 -5.95 -0.45
CA LYS A 168 25.58 -6.25 -1.45
C LYS A 168 26.84 -5.59 -0.93
N PRO A 169 27.93 -6.32 -0.63
CA PRO A 169 29.20 -5.65 -0.45
C PRO A 169 29.41 -4.87 -1.74
N SER A 170 29.57 -3.55 -1.59
CA SER A 170 30.02 -2.68 -2.66
C SER A 170 31.15 -3.42 -3.38
N LEU A 171 30.91 -3.85 -4.61
CA LEU A 171 31.99 -4.23 -5.51
C LEU A 171 32.66 -2.91 -5.87
N PHE A 172 33.45 -2.40 -4.92
CA PHE A 172 34.64 -1.64 -5.21
C PHE A 172 35.35 -2.47 -6.28
N PHE A 173 35.28 -2.02 -7.53
CA PHE A 173 36.16 -2.52 -8.58
C PHE A 173 37.57 -2.21 -8.09
N GLN A 174 38.17 -3.15 -7.37
CA GLN A 174 39.60 -3.14 -7.13
C GLN A 174 40.24 -3.41 -8.49
N PRO A 175 40.99 -2.47 -9.06
CA PRO A 175 41.75 -2.75 -10.27
C PRO A 175 42.74 -3.85 -9.93
N LEU A 176 42.80 -4.88 -10.77
CA LEU A 176 43.79 -5.93 -10.70
C LEU A 176 45.20 -5.27 -10.70
N PRO A 177 46.13 -5.64 -9.80
CA PRO A 177 47.44 -5.02 -9.76
C PRO A 177 48.23 -5.47 -10.98
N GLY A 178 48.24 -4.64 -12.03
CA GLY A 178 49.00 -4.95 -13.24
C GLY A 178 48.77 -4.05 -14.45
N GLU A 179 47.64 -3.33 -14.56
CA GLU A 179 47.36 -2.54 -15.77
C GLU A 179 47.60 -1.04 -15.56
N LYS A 180 48.62 -0.55 -16.27
CA LYS A 180 48.97 0.87 -16.39
C LYS A 180 47.95 1.55 -17.31
N PHE A 181 46.83 2.01 -16.76
CA PHE A 181 45.95 2.94 -17.49
C PHE A 181 46.55 4.35 -17.43
N THR A 182 47.20 4.78 -18.50
CA THR A 182 47.54 6.20 -18.71
C THR A 182 46.28 6.96 -19.11
N ALA A 183 45.48 7.40 -18.13
CA ALA A 183 44.43 8.37 -18.37
C ALA A 183 45.05 9.77 -18.45
N SER A 184 45.31 10.24 -19.68
CA SER A 184 45.52 11.66 -19.95
C SER A 184 44.18 12.38 -19.79
N ILE A 185 43.96 13.01 -18.63
CA ILE A 185 42.88 13.98 -18.45
C ILE A 185 43.50 15.38 -18.60
N GLN A 186 43.36 15.95 -19.79
CA GLN A 186 43.58 17.39 -20.01
C GLN A 186 42.36 18.14 -19.46
N ASN A 187 42.46 18.64 -18.24
CA ASN A 187 41.50 19.58 -17.66
C ASN A 187 41.73 20.98 -18.27
N SER A 188 40.85 21.40 -19.18
CA SER A 188 40.75 22.80 -19.62
C SER A 188 39.57 23.47 -18.93
N THR A 189 39.84 24.12 -17.80
CA THR A 189 38.94 25.13 -17.22
C THR A 189 39.79 26.27 -16.67
N ARG A 190 39.95 27.34 -17.47
CA ARG A 190 40.38 28.65 -16.96
C ARG A 190 39.97 29.77 -17.91
N TYR A 191 38.82 30.39 -17.64
CA TYR A 191 38.70 31.84 -17.85
C TYR A 191 37.93 32.45 -16.67
N LYS A 192 38.68 33.23 -15.89
CA LYS A 192 38.18 34.18 -14.91
C LYS A 192 37.62 35.38 -15.68
N HIS A 193 36.38 35.78 -15.40
CA HIS A 193 35.92 37.12 -15.78
C HIS A 193 36.42 38.11 -14.73
N THR A 194 37.26 39.04 -15.16
CA THR A 194 37.71 40.20 -14.40
C THR A 194 36.73 41.35 -14.58
N SER A 195 36.32 41.96 -13.47
CA SER A 195 35.62 43.24 -13.41
C SER A 195 36.56 44.38 -13.81
N ASN A 196 36.07 45.38 -14.55
CA ASN A 196 36.68 46.71 -14.65
C ASN A 196 35.57 47.75 -14.90
N THR A 197 35.46 48.71 -13.98
CA THR A 197 35.22 50.13 -14.26
C THR A 197 36.15 50.91 -13.35
#